data_AF-A0A526TQD1-F1
#
_entry.id   AF-A0A526TQD1-F1
#
_cell.length_a   1.000
_cell.length_b   1.000
_cell.length_c   1.000
_cell.angle_alpha   90.00
_cell.angle_beta   90.00
_cell.angle_gamma   90.00
#
_symmetry.space_group_name_H-M   'P 1'
#
loop_
_entity.id
_entity.type
_entity.pdbx_description
1 polymer ?
#
loop_
_entity_poly.entity_id
_entity_poly.type
_entity_poly.pdbx_seq_one_letter_code
_entity_poly.pdbx_strand_id
1 'polypeptide(L)' 'MIPRILIVSDKVDTGSNGLAAGLGRRGAAVAAVPLAAIAFDTSSPSGLSIPGFGGTLPD' A
#
# COMPACT_ATOMS: atom_id res chain seq x y z
N MET A 1 5.66 17.42 -0.88
CA MET A 1 5.34 16.11 -1.50
C MET A 1 4.76 15.23 -0.40
N ILE A 2 3.65 14.54 -0.65
CA ILE A 2 3.04 13.61 0.32
C ILE A 2 3.61 12.22 0.03
N PRO A 3 4.36 11.59 0.96
CA PRO A 3 4.97 10.29 0.72
C PRO A 3 3.91 9.20 0.65
N ARG A 4 4.08 8.23 -0.25
CA ARG A 4 3.12 7.16 -0.56
C ARG A 4 3.67 5.82 -0.12
N ILE A 5 3.10 5.23 0.90
CA ILE A 5 3.66 4.06 1.57
C ILE A 5 2.71 2.88 1.49
N LEU A 6 3.14 1.79 0.87
CA LEU A 6 2.42 0.52 0.87
C LEU A 6 2.90 -0.33 2.06
N ILE A 7 1.99 -0.73 2.93
CA ILE A 7 2.25 -1.74 3.97
C ILE A 7 1.67 -3.05 3.47
N VAL A 8 2.53 -4.06 3.32
CA VAL A 8 2.14 -5.40 2.90
C VAL A 8 2.37 -6.36 4.06
N SER A 9 1.35 -7.16 4.38
CA SER A 9 1.43 -8.20 5.40
C SER A 9 0.68 -9.44 4.92
N ASP A 10 1.09 -10.63 5.37
CA ASP A 10 0.35 -11.88 5.12
C ASP A 10 -1.07 -11.81 5.71
N LYS A 11 -1.19 -11.19 6.89
CA LYS A 11 -2.47 -10.88 7.54
C LYS A 11 -2.50 -9.41 7.92
N VAL A 12 -3.48 -8.68 7.39
CA VAL A 12 -3.75 -7.31 7.85
C VAL A 12 -4.30 -7.40 9.27
N ASP A 13 -3.53 -6.90 10.22
CA ASP A 13 -3.80 -7.01 11.65
C ASP A 13 -3.70 -5.65 12.35
N THR A 14 -3.90 -5.65 13.67
CA THR A 14 -3.83 -4.42 14.49
C THR A 14 -2.47 -3.73 14.35
N GLY A 15 -1.38 -4.48 14.14
CA GLY A 15 -0.04 -3.93 13.91
C GLY A 15 0.05 -3.16 12.59
N SER A 16 -0.41 -3.77 11.50
CA SER A 16 -0.44 -3.15 10.17
C SER A 16 -1.31 -1.87 10.15
N ASN A 17 -2.45 -1.91 10.83
CA ASN A 17 -3.36 -0.76 10.97
C ASN A 17 -2.77 0.35 11.86
N GLY A 18 -2.10 -0.03 12.96
CA GLY A 18 -1.44 0.92 13.85
C GLY A 18 -0.29 1.66 13.16
N LEU A 19 0.49 0.94 12.35
CA LEU A 19 1.56 1.51 11.54
C LEU A 19 0.99 2.44 10.46
N ALA A 20 -0.06 2.02 9.76
CA ALA A 20 -0.74 2.86 8.76
C ALA A 20 -1.26 4.16 9.38
N ALA A 21 -1.92 4.08 10.53
CA ALA A 21 -2.41 5.24 11.26
C ALA A 21 -1.27 6.16 11.73
N GLY A 22 -0.16 5.60 12.21
CA GLY A 22 1.01 6.36 12.64
C GLY A 22 1.68 7.14 11.51
N LEU A 23 1.83 6.51 10.35
CA LEU A 23 2.37 7.14 9.15
C LEU A 23 1.40 8.17 8.56
N GLY A 24 0.09 7.87 8.54
CA GLY A 24 -0.95 8.82 8.13
C GLY A 24 -0.96 10.09 8.97
N ARG A 25 -0.80 9.98 10.30
CA ARG A 25 -0.65 11.15 11.20
C ARG A 25 0.58 12.00 10.90
N ARG A 26 1.60 11.45 10.25
CA ARG A 26 2.81 12.16 9.80
C ARG A 26 2.66 12.76 8.40
N GLY A 27 1.47 12.67 7.80
CA GLY A 27 1.17 13.25 6.49
C GLY A 27 1.54 12.34 5.31
N ALA A 28 1.69 11.03 5.52
CA ALA A 28 1.86 10.07 4.43
C ALA A 28 0.50 9.56 3.92
N ALA A 29 0.43 9.28 2.62
CA ALA A 29 -0.66 8.49 2.03
C ALA A 29 -0.31 7.01 2.18
N VAL A 30 -1.08 6.26 2.97
CA VAL A 30 -0.73 4.89 3.35
C VAL A 30 -1.85 3.94 2.99
N ALA A 31 -1.50 2.81 2.36
CA ALA A 31 -2.40 1.70 2.11
C ALA A 31 -1.85 0.44 2.78
N ALA A 32 -2.65 -0.20 3.63
CA ALA A 32 -2.34 -1.50 4.19
C ALA A 32 -3.15 -2.57 3.43
N VAL A 33 -2.46 -3.51 2.80
CA VAL A 33 -3.09 -4.56 1.98
C VAL A 33 -2.50 -5.92 2.31
N PRO A 34 -3.28 -7.01 2.20
CA PRO A 34 -2.74 -8.34 2.34
C PRO A 34 -1.81 -8.67 1.18
N LEU A 35 -0.75 -9.44 1.42
CA LEU A 35 0.20 -9.87 0.38
C LEU A 35 -0.51 -10.60 -0.76
N ALA A 36 -1.54 -11.40 -0.44
CA ALA A 36 -2.36 -12.10 -1.42
C ALA A 36 -3.15 -11.17 -2.36
N ALA A 37 -3.27 -9.88 -2.06
CA ALA A 37 -3.90 -8.90 -2.93
C ALA A 37 -2.93 -8.21 -3.90
N ILE A 38 -1.61 -8.46 -3.79
CA ILE A 38 -0.63 -8.02 -4.78
C ILE A 38 -0.55 -9.07 -5.88
N ALA A 39 -0.83 -8.66 -7.11
CA ALA A 39 -0.83 -9.54 -8.27
C ALA A 39 0.05 -8.97 -9.39
N PHE A 40 0.52 -9.84 -10.27
CA PHE A 40 1.09 -9.40 -11.54
C PHE A 40 -0.03 -8.93 -12.46
N ASP A 41 0.15 -7.74 -13.02
CA ASP A 41 -0.74 -7.18 -14.02
C ASP A 41 0.10 -6.61 -15.15
N THR A 42 0.25 -7.39 -16.21
CA THR A 42 1.05 -7.02 -17.39
C THR A 42 0.39 -5.92 -18.24
N SER A 43 -0.86 -5.55 -17.92
CA SER A 43 -1.51 -4.39 -18.53
C SER A 43 -1.22 -3.09 -17.77
N SER A 44 -0.63 -3.17 -16.57
CA SER A 44 -0.21 -2.00 -15.81
C SER A 44 1.22 -1.57 -16.18
N PRO A 45 1.54 -0.27 -16.18
CA PRO A 45 2.90 0.22 -16.48
C PRO A 45 3.99 -0.31 -15.56
N SER A 46 3.63 -0.76 -14.35
CA SER A 46 4.55 -1.32 -13.36
C SER A 46 4.65 -2.84 -13.43
N GLY A 47 3.79 -3.52 -14.19
CA GLY A 47 3.66 -4.97 -14.18
C GLY A 47 3.01 -5.53 -12.91
N LEU A 48 2.57 -4.66 -12.00
CA LEU A 48 1.98 -5.03 -10.71
C LEU A 48 0.63 -4.34 -10.52
N SER A 49 -0.34 -5.09 -10.02
CA SER A 49 -1.57 -4.56 -9.45
C SER A 49 -1.36 -4.31 -7.97
N ILE A 50 -1.29 -3.02 -7.60
CA ILE A 50 -1.11 -2.56 -6.23
C ILE A 50 -2.40 -1.84 -5.79
N PRO A 51 -3.25 -2.47 -4.97
CA PRO A 51 -4.47 -1.85 -4.47
C PRO A 51 -4.17 -0.65 -3.56
N GLY A 52 -5.12 0.28 -3.46
CA GLY A 52 -5.05 1.41 -2.52
C GLY A 52 -4.37 2.68 -3.08
N PHE A 53 -3.82 2.60 -4.29
CA PHE A 53 -3.10 3.72 -4.90
C PHE A 53 -3.59 4.15 -6.29
N GLY A 54 -4.71 3.61 -6.77
CA GLY A 54 -5.41 4.12 -7.96
C GLY A 54 -4.54 4.22 -9.22
N GLY A 55 -3.62 3.27 -9.41
CA GLY A 55 -2.71 3.23 -10.58
C GLY A 55 -1.45 4.09 -10.46
N THR A 56 -1.26 4.80 -9.35
CA THR A 56 0.03 5.45 -9.02
C THR A 56 0.83 4.54 -8.09
N LEU A 57 2.16 4.53 -8.18
CA LEU A 57 2.98 3.63 -7.36
C LEU A 57 3.23 4.22 -5.96
N PRO A 58 3.47 3.37 -4.94
CA PRO A 58 4.14 3.83 -3.73
C PRO A 58 5.54 4.38 -4.08
N ASP A 59 6.05 5.29 -3.25
CA ASP A 59 7.40 5.87 -3.39
C ASP A 59 8.49 4.86 -2.98
#